data_AF-A0A167R0Y5-F1
#
_entry.id   AF-A0A167R0Y5-F1
#
_cell.length_a   1.000
_cell.length_b   1.000
_cell.length_c   1.000
_cell.angle_alpha   90.00
_cell.angle_beta   90.00
_cell.angle_gamma   90.00
#
_symmetry.space_group_name_H-M   'P 1'
#
loop_
_entity.id
_entity.type
_entity.pdbx_description
1 polymer ?
#
loop_
_entity_poly.entity_id
_entity_poly.type
_entity_poly.pdbx_seq_one_letter_code
_entity_poly.pdbx_strand_id
1 'polypeptide(L)'
;MQISSILGLAALATYATAITGQVPRFPYIGGAEAVSGWNSPACGTCWRLDYQGRSITVLAVDRAVTGFNIAKAALDGLTGGRAVEVGRVNAEATQVDPKICGL
;
A
#
# COMPACT_ATOMS: atom_id res chain seq x y z
N MET A 1 7.67 -10.76 3.75
CA MET A 1 6.71 -9.98 4.56
C MET A 1 5.30 -10.27 4.10
N GLN A 2 4.29 -10.28 4.98
CA GLN A 2 2.90 -10.56 4.60
C GLN A 2 2.21 -9.33 3.99
N ILE A 3 1.50 -9.51 2.89
CA ILE A 3 0.74 -8.46 2.21
C ILE A 3 -0.68 -8.95 1.98
N SER A 4 -1.68 -8.19 2.42
CA SER A 4 -3.10 -8.50 2.21
C SER A 4 -3.86 -7.29 1.66
N SER A 5 -5.06 -7.51 1.09
CA SER A 5 -5.91 -6.40 0.65
C SER A 5 -6.98 -6.04 1.66
N ILE A 6 -7.25 -4.75 1.86
CA ILE A 6 -8.41 -4.28 2.63
C ILE A 6 -9.38 -3.54 1.72
N LEU A 7 -10.63 -3.99 1.67
CA LEU A 7 -11.73 -3.31 0.98
C LEU A 7 -12.04 -1.91 1.57
N GLY A 8 -11.90 -1.75 2.89
CA GLY A 8 -12.17 -0.49 3.63
C GLY A 8 -11.07 0.59 3.57
N LEU A 9 -9.83 0.26 3.22
CA LEU A 9 -8.73 1.23 3.18
C LEU A 9 -8.86 2.15 1.95
N ALA A 10 -9.40 1.60 0.86
CA ALA A 10 -9.77 2.39 -0.31
C ALA A 10 -10.85 3.42 0.03
N ALA A 11 -11.82 3.08 0.89
CA ALA A 11 -12.85 4.02 1.34
C ALA A 11 -12.26 5.13 2.22
N LEU A 12 -11.37 4.81 3.16
CA LEU A 12 -10.69 5.79 4.00
C LEU A 12 -9.81 6.74 3.17
N ALA A 13 -9.05 6.19 2.22
CA ALA A 13 -8.22 6.98 1.33
C ALA A 13 -9.03 7.83 0.37
N THR A 14 -10.14 7.31 -0.19
CA THR A 14 -11.05 8.11 -1.03
C THR A 14 -11.64 9.26 -0.22
N TYR A 15 -12.07 9.00 1.02
CA TYR A 15 -12.57 10.03 1.93
C TYR A 15 -11.49 11.08 2.28
N ALA A 16 -10.26 10.65 2.58
CA ALA A 16 -9.15 11.54 2.85
C ALA A 16 -8.76 12.38 1.60
N THR A 17 -8.70 11.78 0.41
CA THR A 17 -8.39 12.49 -0.85
C THR A 17 -9.42 13.55 -1.19
N ALA A 18 -10.69 13.33 -0.82
CA ALA A 18 -11.77 14.30 -1.02
C ALA A 18 -11.64 15.53 -0.10
N ILE A 19 -10.88 15.42 1.00
CA ILE A 19 -10.76 16.45 2.04
C ILE A 19 -9.38 17.15 2.00
N THR A 20 -8.30 16.43 1.68
CA THR A 20 -6.91 16.92 1.85
C THR A 20 -6.10 17.06 0.56
N GLY A 21 -6.71 16.90 -0.62
CA GLY A 21 -6.00 16.91 -1.89
C GLY A 21 -5.59 15.50 -2.34
N GLN A 22 -5.48 15.33 -3.65
CA GLN A 22 -5.32 14.03 -4.30
C GLN A 22 -4.06 13.31 -3.80
N VAL A 23 -4.23 12.09 -3.25
CA VAL A 23 -3.11 11.20 -2.94
C VAL A 23 -2.49 10.75 -4.26
N PRO A 24 -1.19 11.03 -4.48
CA PRO A 24 -0.51 10.63 -5.70
C PRO A 24 -0.64 9.12 -5.93
N ARG A 25 -0.90 8.74 -7.19
CA ARG A 25 -0.92 7.34 -7.66
C ARG A 25 -1.97 6.42 -7.01
N PHE A 26 -3.07 6.95 -6.47
CA PHE A 26 -4.24 6.12 -6.13
C PHE A 26 -4.60 5.20 -7.32
N PRO A 27 -4.89 3.89 -7.11
CA PRO A 27 -5.10 3.20 -5.83
C PRO A 27 -3.86 2.49 -5.24
N TYR A 28 -2.62 2.84 -5.64
CA TYR A 28 -1.40 2.20 -5.14
C TYR A 28 -0.94 2.73 -3.78
N ILE A 29 -1.76 2.45 -2.77
CA ILE A 29 -1.57 2.89 -1.40
C ILE A 29 -1.91 1.77 -0.41
N GLY A 30 -1.47 1.91 0.82
CA GLY A 30 -1.78 0.95 1.87
C GLY A 30 -1.35 1.37 3.27
N GLY A 31 -1.76 0.55 4.23
CA GLY A 31 -1.18 0.53 5.55
C GLY A 31 0.13 -0.25 5.55
N ALA A 32 1.10 0.19 6.34
CA ALA A 32 2.39 -0.46 6.51
C ALA A 32 2.71 -0.63 8.00
N GLU A 33 3.36 -1.73 8.36
CA GLU A 33 3.82 -1.99 9.73
C GLU A 33 4.81 -0.92 10.22
N ALA A 34 5.59 -0.34 9.30
CA ALA A 34 6.48 0.78 9.61
C ALA A 34 5.74 2.02 10.14
N VAL A 35 4.45 2.18 9.84
CA VAL A 35 3.63 3.28 10.33
C VAL A 35 3.19 2.96 11.77
N SER A 36 3.89 3.56 12.73
CA SER A 36 3.67 3.29 14.16
C SER A 36 2.36 3.87 14.71
N GLY A 37 1.71 4.81 14.02
CA GLY A 37 0.45 5.41 14.43
C GLY A 37 0.29 6.83 13.91
N TRP A 38 -0.52 7.62 14.61
CA TRP A 38 -0.73 9.03 14.28
C TRP A 38 0.59 9.82 14.28
N ASN A 39 0.76 10.69 13.29
CA ASN A 39 1.98 11.50 13.09
C ASN A 39 3.28 10.68 12.99
N SER A 40 3.19 9.42 12.54
CA SER A 40 4.35 8.58 12.30
C SER A 40 5.25 9.19 11.21
N PRO A 41 6.59 9.21 11.39
CA PRO A 41 7.51 9.65 10.34
C PRO A 41 7.53 8.70 9.14
N ALA A 42 6.98 7.48 9.28
CA ALA A 42 6.84 6.55 8.18
C ALA A 42 5.60 6.80 7.31
N CYS A 43 4.67 7.67 7.73
CA CYS A 43 3.59 8.12 6.85
C CYS A 43 4.19 8.86 5.65
N GLY A 44 3.73 8.53 4.45
CA GLY A 44 4.27 9.10 3.20
C GLY A 44 5.52 8.39 2.67
N THR A 45 6.01 7.33 3.32
CA THR A 45 7.09 6.53 2.76
C THR A 45 6.61 5.68 1.57
N CYS A 46 7.48 5.50 0.57
CA CYS A 46 7.20 4.69 -0.61
C CYS A 46 7.87 3.32 -0.49
N TRP A 47 7.14 2.27 -0.86
CA TRP A 47 7.61 0.89 -0.73
C TRP A 47 7.46 0.15 -2.05
N ARG A 48 8.55 -0.42 -2.56
CA ARG A 48 8.49 -1.40 -3.64
C ARG A 48 8.16 -2.77 -3.05
N LEU A 49 7.12 -3.39 -3.58
CA LEU A 49 6.67 -4.73 -3.23
C LEU A 49 6.92 -5.67 -4.40
N ASP A 50 7.64 -6.75 -4.16
CA ASP A 50 8.08 -7.70 -5.18
C ASP A 50 7.50 -9.09 -4.89
N TYR A 51 6.80 -9.67 -5.87
CA TYR A 51 6.15 -10.99 -5.76
C TYR A 51 6.15 -11.71 -7.11
N GLN A 52 6.76 -12.91 -7.16
CA GLN A 52 6.77 -13.79 -8.34
C GLN A 52 7.12 -13.06 -9.66
N GLY A 53 8.16 -12.21 -9.62
CA GLY A 53 8.62 -11.47 -10.79
C GLY A 53 7.78 -10.23 -11.16
N ARG A 54 6.80 -9.86 -10.34
CA ARG A 54 6.01 -8.62 -10.47
C ARG A 54 6.38 -7.65 -9.36
N SER A 55 6.38 -6.37 -9.69
CA SER A 55 6.72 -5.30 -8.75
C SER A 55 5.68 -4.19 -8.81
N ILE A 56 5.30 -3.67 -7.65
CA ILE A 56 4.49 -2.45 -7.53
C ILE A 56 5.14 -1.51 -6.52
N THR A 57 4.78 -0.23 -6.57
CA THR A 57 5.17 0.76 -5.56
C THR A 57 3.93 1.24 -4.83
N VAL A 58 3.92 1.19 -3.50
CA VAL A 58 2.79 1.60 -2.66
C VAL A 58 3.20 2.71 -1.70
N LEU A 59 2.33 3.71 -1.57
CA LEU A 59 2.49 4.76 -0.57
C LEU A 59 1.90 4.30 0.78
N ALA A 60 2.69 4.39 1.84
CA ALA A 60 2.24 4.09 3.20
C ALA A 60 1.45 5.28 3.76
N VAL A 61 0.16 5.08 4.01
CA VAL A 61 -0.77 6.14 4.47
C VAL A 61 -1.50 5.79 5.75
N ASP A 62 -1.37 4.54 6.22
CA ASP A 62 -2.01 4.06 7.43
C ASP A 62 -1.12 3.03 8.15
N ARG A 63 -1.49 2.66 9.38
CA ARG A 63 -0.87 1.57 10.12
C ARG A 63 -1.40 0.23 9.63
N ALA A 64 -0.48 -0.73 9.43
CA ALA A 64 -0.80 -2.15 9.44
C ALA A 64 -0.23 -2.79 10.72
N VAL A 65 -0.90 -3.81 11.26
CA VAL A 65 -0.38 -4.53 12.44
C VAL A 65 0.87 -5.34 12.08
N THR A 66 0.86 -5.96 10.90
CA THR A 66 1.97 -6.76 10.40
C THR A 66 2.03 -6.63 8.88
N GLY A 67 3.22 -6.42 8.35
CA GLY A 67 3.48 -6.26 6.93
C GLY A 67 2.70 -5.12 6.29
N PHE A 68 1.94 -5.43 5.23
CA PHE A 68 1.20 -4.44 4.47
C PHE A 68 -0.27 -4.82 4.28
N ASN A 69 -1.13 -3.83 4.37
CA ASN A 69 -2.54 -3.91 3.99
C ASN A 69 -2.79 -2.90 2.88
N ILE A 70 -2.85 -3.35 1.63
CA ILE A 70 -2.92 -2.47 0.45
C ILE A 70 -4.31 -2.46 -0.18
N ALA A 71 -4.60 -1.50 -1.06
CA ALA A 71 -5.83 -1.54 -1.84
C ALA A 71 -5.90 -2.82 -2.69
N LYS A 72 -7.12 -3.35 -2.90
CA LYS A 72 -7.33 -4.55 -3.75
C LYS A 72 -6.70 -4.39 -5.14
N ALA A 73 -6.89 -3.23 -5.77
CA ALA A 73 -6.32 -2.95 -7.09
C ALA A 73 -4.78 -2.99 -7.11
N ALA A 74 -4.12 -2.56 -6.02
CA ALA A 74 -2.68 -2.69 -5.88
C ALA A 74 -2.28 -4.16 -5.75
N LEU A 75 -2.99 -4.95 -4.91
CA LEU A 75 -2.73 -6.39 -4.80
C LEU A 75 -3.00 -7.13 -6.11
N ASP A 76 -4.00 -6.73 -6.89
CA ASP A 76 -4.23 -7.26 -8.24
C ASP A 76 -3.04 -6.95 -9.16
N GLY A 77 -2.50 -5.73 -9.13
CA GLY A 77 -1.28 -5.39 -9.88
C GLY A 77 -0.10 -6.30 -9.52
N LEU A 78 0.09 -6.56 -8.22
CA LEU A 78 1.15 -7.42 -7.69
C LEU A 78 0.95 -8.91 -7.99
N THR A 79 -0.30 -9.37 -8.07
CA THR A 79 -0.64 -10.81 -8.19
C THR A 79 -1.12 -11.21 -9.58
N GLY A 80 -1.14 -10.28 -10.53
CA GLY A 80 -1.63 -10.54 -11.89
C GLY A 80 -3.15 -10.69 -11.96
N GLY A 81 -3.90 -9.93 -11.16
CA GLY A 81 -5.37 -9.92 -11.15
C GLY A 81 -6.03 -10.95 -10.22
N ARG A 82 -5.24 -11.56 -9.30
CA ARG A 82 -5.69 -12.68 -8.46
C ARG A 82 -5.88 -12.29 -6.99
N ALA A 83 -6.06 -11.01 -6.66
CA ALA A 83 -6.10 -10.55 -5.26
C ALA A 83 -7.17 -11.26 -4.43
N VAL A 84 -8.36 -11.51 -4.99
CA VAL A 84 -9.46 -12.21 -4.30
C VAL A 84 -9.10 -13.66 -4.02
N GLU A 85 -8.50 -14.33 -5.00
CA GLU A 85 -8.17 -15.75 -4.92
C GLU A 85 -7.08 -16.01 -3.89
N VAL A 86 -6.00 -15.21 -3.92
CA VAL A 86 -4.89 -15.41 -3.00
C VAL A 86 -5.17 -14.84 -1.62
N GLY A 87 -5.92 -13.72 -1.54
CA GLY A 87 -6.26 -12.97 -0.33
C GLY A 87 -5.06 -12.28 0.35
N ARG A 88 -3.93 -12.99 0.43
CA ARG A 88 -2.66 -12.54 0.99
C ARG A 88 -1.49 -13.23 0.29
N VAL A 89 -0.34 -12.58 0.25
CA VAL A 89 0.90 -13.14 -0.27
C VAL A 89 2.08 -12.85 0.66
N ASN A 90 3.13 -13.67 0.54
CA ASN A 90 4.43 -13.35 1.11
C ASN A 90 5.28 -12.72 0.00
N ALA A 91 5.58 -11.43 0.14
CA ALA A 91 6.33 -10.64 -0.83
C ALA A 91 7.56 -10.00 -0.15
N GLU A 92 8.52 -9.58 -0.97
CA GLU A 92 9.63 -8.75 -0.51
C GLU A 92 9.20 -7.28 -0.51
N ALA A 93 9.68 -6.52 0.46
CA ALA A 93 9.35 -5.12 0.62
C ALA A 93 10.64 -4.32 0.81
N THR A 94 10.85 -3.33 -0.05
CA THR A 94 12.01 -2.43 -0.03
C THR A 94 11.51 -0.99 0.06
N GLN A 95 11.95 -0.24 1.06
CA GLN A 95 11.67 1.20 1.10
C GLN A 95 12.47 1.89 -0.01
N VAL A 96 11.80 2.78 -0.74
CA VAL A 96 12.41 3.54 -1.85
C VAL A 96 12.10 5.03 -1.69
N ASP A 97 12.72 5.86 -2.54
CA ASP A 97 12.50 7.32 -2.52
C ASP A 97 10.99 7.66 -2.68
N PRO A 98 10.40 8.48 -1.79
CA PRO A 98 9.00 8.92 -1.88
C PRO A 98 8.59 9.49 -3.25
N LYS A 99 9.53 10.08 -4.00
CA LYS A 99 9.30 10.60 -5.36
C LYS A 99 8.80 9.54 -6.33
N ILE A 100 9.18 8.28 -6.13
CA ILE A 100 8.72 7.16 -6.94
C ILE A 100 7.20 6.96 -6.76
N CYS A 101 6.67 7.23 -5.58
CA CYS A 101 5.24 7.23 -5.31
C CYS A 101 4.54 8.56 -5.65
N GLY A 102 5.26 9.57 -6.15
CA GLY A 102 4.71 10.84 -6.62
C GLY A 102 4.66 11.97 -5.58
N LEU A 103 5.47 11.88 -4.53
CA LEU A 103 5.65 12.93 -3.51
C LEU A 103 6.88 13.82 -3.79
#